data_AF-A0A2D8D253-F1
#
_entry.id   AF-A0A2D8D253-F1
#
_cell.length_a   1.000
_cell.length_b   1.000
_cell.length_c   1.000
_cell.angle_alpha   90.00
_cell.angle_beta   90.00
_cell.angle_gamma   90.00
#
_symmetry.space_group_name_H-M   'P 1'
#
loop_
_entity.id
_entity.type
_entity.pdbx_description
1 polymer ?
#
loop_
_entity_poly.entity_id
_entity_poly.type
_entity_poly.pdbx_seq_one_letter_code
_entity_poly.pdbx_strand_id
1 'polypeptide(L)'
;MTAIGEPLKSRRQSRFKGAMILAMGLLAITMVVAIWLAFTADAPTEITTNPATGALVVSGPEQDFVGRVDGRIDGQDISVLGLPAYHELADNAEALAMVCALRADPTAQWSEGSETLRAHLNSPEMTRYCTNGP
;
A
#
# COMPACT_ATOMS: atom_id res chain seq x y z
N MET A 1 -14.09 -9.82 66.58
CA MET A 1 -13.08 -8.96 65.94
C MET A 1 -13.30 -8.99 64.44
N THR A 2 -14.24 -8.18 63.97
CA THR A 2 -14.71 -8.16 62.58
C THR A 2 -13.98 -7.06 61.80
N ALA A 3 -13.47 -7.47 60.64
CA ALA A 3 -13.63 -6.78 59.37
C ALA A 3 -12.91 -5.43 59.13
N ILE A 4 -11.65 -5.26 59.56
CA ILE A 4 -10.78 -4.22 58.95
C ILE A 4 -10.29 -4.66 57.55
N GLY A 5 -10.28 -5.98 57.27
CA GLY A 5 -9.82 -6.54 55.99
C GLY A 5 -10.83 -6.43 54.83
N GLU A 6 -12.13 -6.47 55.09
CA GLU A 6 -13.19 -6.37 54.07
C GLU A 6 -13.25 -5.02 53.34
N PRO A 7 -13.19 -3.86 54.02
CA PRO A 7 -13.23 -2.56 53.33
C PRO A 7 -11.97 -2.31 52.49
N LEU A 8 -10.81 -2.81 52.91
CA LEU A 8 -9.55 -2.71 52.15
C LEU A 8 -9.56 -3.62 50.92
N LYS A 9 -10.12 -4.83 51.03
CA LYS A 9 -10.29 -5.77 49.90
C LYS A 9 -11.27 -5.23 48.86
N SER A 10 -12.40 -4.68 49.30
CA SER A 10 -13.41 -4.03 48.44
C SER A 10 -12.85 -2.82 47.67
N ARG A 11 -12.10 -1.93 48.35
CA ARG A 11 -11.45 -0.78 47.70
C ARG A 11 -10.40 -1.19 46.67
N ARG A 12 -9.60 -2.22 46.93
CA ARG A 12 -8.61 -2.75 45.97
C ARG A 12 -9.29 -3.39 44.76
N GLN A 13 -10.39 -4.10 44.98
CA GLN A 13 -11.13 -4.78 43.91
C GLN A 13 -11.89 -3.79 43.01
N SER A 14 -12.43 -2.69 43.55
CA SER A 14 -13.05 -1.63 42.72
C SER A 14 -12.00 -0.87 41.90
N ARG A 15 -10.84 -0.55 42.49
CA ARG A 15 -9.71 0.04 41.76
C ARG A 15 -9.19 -0.86 40.65
N PHE A 16 -9.11 -2.17 40.90
CA PHE A 16 -8.72 -3.14 39.88
C PHE A 16 -9.75 -3.24 38.75
N LYS A 17 -11.05 -3.27 39.07
CA LYS A 17 -12.13 -3.23 38.05
C LYS A 17 -12.09 -1.95 37.23
N GLY A 18 -11.89 -0.79 37.88
CA GLY A 18 -11.74 0.49 37.19
C GLY A 18 -10.54 0.52 36.25
N ALA A 19 -9.37 0.06 36.72
CA ALA A 19 -8.17 -0.05 35.90
C ALA A 19 -8.35 -1.02 34.72
N MET A 20 -9.05 -2.14 34.93
CA MET A 20 -9.35 -3.11 33.88
C MET A 20 -10.28 -2.54 32.80
N ILE A 21 -11.36 -1.85 33.20
CA ILE A 21 -12.27 -1.18 32.26
C ILE A 21 -11.52 -0.10 31.47
N LEU A 22 -10.67 0.68 32.13
CA LEU A 22 -9.85 1.71 31.48
C LEU A 22 -8.89 1.08 30.46
N ALA A 23 -8.22 -0.01 30.81
CA ALA A 23 -7.30 -0.71 29.91
C ALA A 23 -8.02 -1.31 28.70
N MET A 24 -9.18 -1.96 28.90
CA MET A 24 -10.00 -2.49 27.80
C MET A 24 -10.54 -1.37 26.90
N GLY A 25 -10.95 -0.25 27.50
CA GLY A 25 -11.39 0.94 26.78
C GLY A 25 -10.28 1.55 25.94
N LEU A 26 -9.09 1.73 26.51
CA LEU A 26 -7.90 2.21 25.78
C LEU A 26 -7.56 1.28 24.62
N LEU A 27 -7.56 -0.04 24.84
CA LEU A 27 -7.26 -1.01 23.80
C LEU A 27 -8.28 -0.96 22.65
N ALA A 28 -9.56 -0.87 22.97
CA ALA A 28 -10.62 -0.72 21.97
C ALA A 28 -10.47 0.58 21.17
N ILE A 29 -10.18 1.71 21.83
CA ILE A 29 -9.94 2.99 21.16
C ILE A 29 -8.72 2.90 20.24
N THR A 30 -7.59 2.34 20.71
CA THR A 30 -6.40 2.17 19.88
C THR A 30 -6.68 1.30 18.65
N MET A 31 -7.51 0.26 18.80
CA MET A 31 -7.87 -0.61 17.68
C MET A 31 -8.72 0.14 16.65
N VAL A 32 -9.72 0.91 17.08
CA VAL A 32 -10.54 1.74 16.19
C VAL A 32 -9.70 2.78 15.47
N VAL A 33 -8.78 3.45 16.18
CA VAL A 33 -7.89 4.45 15.59
C VAL A 33 -6.94 3.82 14.58
N ALA A 34 -6.36 2.65 14.89
CA ALA A 34 -5.48 1.94 13.96
C ALA A 34 -6.21 1.48 12.70
N ILE A 35 -7.43 0.94 12.83
CA ILE A 35 -8.27 0.56 11.69
C ILE A 35 -8.60 1.80 10.85
N TRP A 36 -8.99 2.90 11.48
CA TRP A 36 -9.29 4.14 10.78
C TRP A 36 -8.06 4.66 10.01
N LEU A 37 -6.89 4.72 10.66
CA LEU A 37 -5.65 5.13 10.02
C LEU A 37 -5.26 4.23 8.84
N ALA A 38 -5.47 2.92 8.94
CA ALA A 38 -5.17 1.98 7.86
C ALA A 38 -6.05 2.21 6.62
N PHE A 39 -7.27 2.70 6.78
CA PHE A 39 -8.16 3.04 5.66
C PHE A 39 -7.97 4.46 5.13
N THR A 40 -7.43 5.39 5.94
CA THR A 40 -7.18 6.78 5.51
C THR A 40 -5.77 7.01 4.97
N ALA A 41 -4.83 6.09 5.24
CA ALA A 41 -3.48 6.17 4.71
C ALA A 41 -3.51 5.82 3.23
N ASP A 42 -3.71 6.84 2.40
CA ASP A 42 -3.49 6.76 0.97
C ASP A 42 -1.97 6.79 0.74
N ALA A 43 -1.40 5.70 0.27
CA ALA A 43 0.01 5.62 -0.06
C ALA A 43 0.14 5.79 -1.58
N PRO A 44 0.63 6.95 -2.05
CA PRO A 44 0.56 7.31 -3.46
C PRO A 44 1.55 6.50 -4.31
N THR A 45 1.24 6.39 -5.58
CA THR A 45 2.14 5.92 -6.62
C THR A 45 3.24 6.95 -6.81
N GLU A 46 4.48 6.52 -6.65
CA GLU A 46 5.63 7.37 -6.86
C GLU A 46 6.19 7.16 -8.27
N ILE A 47 6.34 8.24 -9.03
CA ILE A 47 6.95 8.22 -10.36
C ILE A 47 8.26 9.01 -10.25
N THR A 48 9.38 8.29 -10.27
CA THR A 48 10.71 8.91 -10.15
C THR A 48 11.58 8.53 -11.34
N THR A 49 12.57 9.37 -11.64
CA THR A 49 13.65 9.00 -12.55
C THR A 49 14.89 8.73 -11.72
N ASN A 50 15.46 7.53 -11.85
CA ASN A 50 16.68 7.17 -11.16
C ASN A 50 17.83 8.06 -11.67
N PRO A 51 18.47 8.89 -10.82
CA PRO A 51 19.47 9.85 -11.25
C PRO A 51 20.78 9.19 -11.73
N ALA A 52 21.05 7.94 -11.34
CA ALA A 52 22.27 7.23 -11.73
C ALA A 52 22.13 6.53 -13.09
N THR A 53 20.94 6.02 -13.40
CA THR A 53 20.71 5.21 -14.61
C THR A 53 19.82 5.92 -15.65
N GLY A 54 19.14 7.00 -15.27
CA GLY A 54 18.11 7.64 -16.10
C GLY A 54 16.84 6.80 -16.25
N ALA A 55 16.71 5.69 -15.52
CA ALA A 55 15.57 4.80 -15.63
C ALA A 55 14.31 5.43 -15.01
N LEU A 56 13.17 5.28 -15.67
CA LEU A 56 11.87 5.64 -15.11
C LEU A 56 11.42 4.55 -14.15
N VAL A 57 11.09 4.92 -12.92
CA VAL A 57 10.65 4.02 -11.86
C VAL A 57 9.25 4.42 -11.45
N VAL A 58 8.30 3.52 -11.65
CA VAL A 58 6.90 3.66 -11.23
C VAL A 58 6.66 2.70 -10.08
N SER A 59 6.45 3.23 -8.89
CA SER A 59 6.31 2.48 -7.65
C SER A 59 4.91 2.64 -7.06
N GLY A 60 4.14 1.55 -7.01
CA GLY A 60 2.93 1.47 -6.21
C GLY A 60 3.23 1.17 -4.73
N PRO A 61 2.26 1.40 -3.84
CA PRO A 61 2.46 1.27 -2.41
C PRO A 61 2.77 -0.17 -1.95
N GLU A 62 2.39 -1.18 -2.74
CA GLU A 62 2.68 -2.60 -2.48
C GLU A 62 3.96 -3.10 -3.16
N GLN A 63 4.89 -2.21 -3.51
CA GLN A 63 6.13 -2.55 -4.23
C GLN A 63 6.95 -3.68 -3.58
N ASP A 64 6.93 -3.79 -2.25
CA ASP A 64 7.67 -4.81 -1.52
C ASP A 64 6.98 -6.19 -1.53
N PHE A 65 5.75 -6.28 -2.03
CA PHE A 65 4.90 -7.48 -1.93
C PHE A 65 4.43 -8.03 -3.27
N VAL A 66 4.23 -7.17 -4.27
CA VAL A 66 3.50 -7.52 -5.51
C VAL A 66 4.42 -7.72 -6.73
N GLY A 67 5.73 -7.69 -6.50
CA GLY A 67 6.75 -7.97 -7.50
C GLY A 67 7.07 -6.75 -8.38
N ARG A 68 7.83 -7.00 -9.45
CA ARG A 68 8.28 -5.96 -10.37
C ARG A 68 8.32 -6.44 -11.82
N VAL A 69 8.22 -5.49 -12.74
CA VAL A 69 8.51 -5.70 -14.16
C VAL A 69 9.50 -4.65 -14.65
N ASP A 70 10.49 -5.10 -15.40
CA ASP A 70 11.50 -4.26 -16.03
C ASP A 70 11.44 -4.41 -17.54
N GLY A 71 11.79 -3.34 -18.25
CA GLY A 71 11.98 -3.39 -19.69
C GLY A 71 12.65 -2.15 -20.22
N ARG A 72 12.77 -2.09 -21.54
CA ARG A 72 13.39 -0.95 -22.23
C ARG A 72 12.49 -0.53 -23.38
N ILE A 73 11.87 0.64 -23.24
CA ILE A 73 10.94 1.21 -24.21
C ILE A 73 11.58 2.45 -24.81
N ASP A 74 11.62 2.55 -26.14
CA ASP A 74 12.17 3.69 -26.87
C ASP A 74 13.57 4.14 -26.42
N GLY A 75 14.38 3.19 -25.94
CA GLY A 75 15.74 3.44 -25.48
C GLY A 75 15.86 3.89 -24.02
N GLN A 76 14.75 4.03 -23.30
CA GLN A 76 14.68 4.35 -21.87
C GLN A 76 14.35 3.10 -21.07
N ASP A 77 15.12 2.86 -20.01
CA ASP A 77 14.86 1.76 -19.09
C ASP A 77 13.68 2.14 -18.17
N ILE A 78 12.75 1.22 -17.97
CA ILE A 78 11.59 1.38 -17.11
C ILE A 78 11.47 0.21 -16.13
N SER A 79 11.15 0.54 -14.88
CA SER A 79 10.80 -0.41 -13.83
C SER A 79 9.44 -0.05 -13.25
N VAL A 80 8.52 -1.01 -13.21
CA VAL A 80 7.24 -0.89 -12.49
C VAL A 80 7.25 -1.83 -11.31
N LEU A 81 7.04 -1.30 -10.11
CA LEU A 81 7.05 -2.03 -8.86
C LEU A 81 5.68 -1.88 -8.19
N GLY A 82 5.15 -2.96 -7.63
CA GLY A 82 3.89 -2.89 -6.87
C GLY A 82 2.65 -2.66 -7.75
N LEU A 83 1.57 -2.10 -7.19
CA LEU A 83 0.34 -1.83 -7.93
C LEU A 83 0.16 -0.32 -8.10
N PRO A 84 0.70 0.29 -9.18
CA PRO A 84 0.52 1.71 -9.39
C PRO A 84 -0.96 2.04 -9.61
N ALA A 85 -1.47 3.06 -8.93
CA ALA A 85 -2.84 3.51 -9.05
C ALA A 85 -3.05 4.13 -10.44
N TYR A 86 -4.09 3.68 -11.14
CA TYR A 86 -4.32 4.06 -12.53
C TYR A 86 -4.51 5.56 -12.73
N HIS A 87 -5.17 6.23 -11.79
CA HIS A 87 -5.46 7.66 -11.86
C HIS A 87 -4.19 8.51 -11.67
N GLU A 88 -3.30 8.12 -10.77
CA GLU A 88 -2.01 8.81 -10.57
C GLU A 88 -1.05 8.59 -11.74
N LEU A 89 -1.10 7.40 -12.36
CA LEU A 89 -0.42 7.15 -13.63
C LEU A 89 -0.98 8.04 -14.75
N ALA A 90 -2.29 8.21 -14.81
CA ALA A 90 -2.97 9.00 -15.82
C ALA A 90 -2.63 10.50 -15.74
N ASP A 91 -2.32 11.01 -14.54
CA ASP A 91 -1.82 12.38 -14.34
C ASP A 91 -0.42 12.59 -14.94
N ASN A 92 0.31 11.53 -15.25
CA ASN A 92 1.60 11.56 -15.94
C ASN A 92 1.55 10.79 -17.27
N ALA A 93 1.26 11.51 -18.36
CA ALA A 93 1.10 10.93 -19.69
C ALA A 93 2.34 10.15 -20.18
N GLU A 94 3.55 10.58 -19.83
CA GLU A 94 4.80 9.88 -20.19
C GLU A 94 4.89 8.54 -19.47
N ALA A 95 4.68 8.54 -18.15
CA ALA A 95 4.71 7.32 -17.36
C ALA A 95 3.60 6.35 -17.79
N LEU A 96 2.39 6.83 -18.05
CA LEU A 96 1.30 6.01 -18.57
C LEU A 96 1.69 5.36 -19.90
N ALA A 97 2.21 6.13 -20.86
CA ALA A 97 2.61 5.60 -22.16
C ALA A 97 3.68 4.52 -22.03
N MET A 98 4.70 4.76 -21.20
CA MET A 98 5.78 3.80 -20.96
C MET A 98 5.28 2.53 -20.27
N VAL A 99 4.39 2.64 -19.27
CA VAL A 99 3.77 1.47 -18.61
C VAL A 99 2.90 0.67 -19.59
N CYS A 100 2.11 1.36 -20.42
CA CYS A 100 1.29 0.71 -21.44
C CYS A 100 2.13 -0.03 -22.49
N ALA A 101 3.25 0.56 -22.92
CA ALA A 101 4.20 -0.08 -23.81
C ALA A 101 4.88 -1.28 -23.15
N LEU A 102 5.35 -1.12 -21.90
CA LEU A 102 6.01 -2.19 -21.13
C LEU A 102 5.09 -3.40 -20.93
N ARG A 103 3.80 -3.18 -20.66
CA ARG A 103 2.85 -4.29 -20.51
C ARG A 103 2.74 -5.15 -21.78
N ALA A 104 2.88 -4.52 -22.95
CA ALA A 104 2.73 -5.15 -24.25
C ALA A 104 4.06 -5.72 -24.78
N ASP A 105 5.18 -5.37 -24.15
CA ASP A 105 6.52 -5.80 -24.56
C ASP A 105 6.76 -7.28 -24.22
N PRO A 106 6.96 -8.16 -25.21
CA PRO A 106 7.25 -9.57 -24.98
C PRO A 106 8.62 -9.80 -24.33
N THR A 107 9.51 -8.80 -24.34
CA THR A 107 10.86 -8.86 -23.75
C THR A 107 10.90 -8.36 -22.31
N ALA A 108 9.78 -7.88 -21.77
CA ALA A 108 9.66 -7.43 -20.39
C ALA A 108 10.03 -8.55 -19.41
N GLN A 109 10.88 -8.22 -18.45
CA GLN A 109 11.39 -9.14 -17.44
C GLN A 109 10.56 -9.00 -16.18
N TRP A 110 9.83 -10.05 -15.83
CA TRP A 110 8.98 -10.09 -14.65
C TRP A 110 9.71 -10.80 -13.52
N SER A 111 9.71 -10.24 -12.32
CA SER A 111 10.22 -10.95 -11.15
C SER A 111 9.33 -12.14 -10.78
N GLU A 112 9.88 -13.07 -10.01
CA GLU A 112 9.10 -14.13 -9.36
C GLU A 112 8.00 -13.49 -8.47
N GLY A 113 6.79 -14.07 -8.47
CA GLY A 113 5.65 -13.56 -7.69
C GLY A 113 4.89 -12.37 -8.29
N SER A 114 5.17 -11.98 -9.54
CA SER A 114 4.55 -10.82 -10.19
C SER A 114 3.18 -11.09 -10.81
N GLU A 115 2.48 -12.19 -10.47
CA GLU A 115 1.21 -12.55 -11.08
C GLU A 115 0.13 -11.49 -10.83
N THR A 116 0.10 -10.94 -9.62
CA THR A 116 -0.85 -9.88 -9.23
C THR A 116 -0.55 -8.58 -9.96
N LEU A 117 0.72 -8.17 -10.05
CA LEU A 117 1.14 -7.01 -10.85
C LEU A 117 0.77 -7.20 -12.33
N ARG A 118 1.03 -8.39 -12.89
CA ARG A 118 0.67 -8.70 -14.28
C ARG A 118 -0.84 -8.63 -14.49
N ALA A 119 -1.64 -9.17 -13.58
CA ALA A 119 -3.10 -9.09 -13.65
C ALA A 119 -3.59 -7.64 -13.57
N HIS A 120 -2.99 -6.84 -12.68
CA HIS A 120 -3.30 -5.41 -12.51
C HIS A 120 -3.01 -4.60 -13.76
N LEU A 121 -1.82 -4.76 -14.36
CA LEU A 121 -1.46 -4.05 -15.59
C LEU A 121 -2.30 -4.49 -16.80
N ASN A 122 -2.82 -5.73 -16.79
CA ASN A 122 -3.71 -6.24 -17.83
C ASN A 122 -5.21 -6.10 -17.50
N SER A 123 -5.56 -5.34 -16.46
CA SER A 123 -6.94 -5.14 -16.06
C SER A 123 -7.75 -4.38 -17.14
N PRO A 124 -9.08 -4.52 -17.17
CA PRO A 124 -9.93 -3.73 -18.05
C PRO A 124 -9.76 -2.22 -17.84
N GLU A 125 -9.58 -1.78 -16.59
CA GLU A 125 -9.37 -0.38 -16.23
C GLU A 125 -8.05 0.14 -16.82
N MET A 126 -6.94 -0.58 -16.64
CA MET A 126 -5.66 -0.20 -17.24
C MET A 126 -5.75 -0.19 -18.77
N THR A 127 -6.46 -1.16 -19.35
CA THR A 127 -6.70 -1.20 -20.81
C THR A 127 -7.46 0.05 -21.30
N ARG A 128 -8.42 0.55 -20.52
CA ARG A 128 -9.13 1.80 -20.84
C ARG A 128 -8.17 2.98 -20.88
N TYR A 129 -7.34 3.15 -19.86
CA TYR A 129 -6.33 4.22 -19.81
C TYR A 129 -5.32 4.12 -20.96
N CYS A 130 -4.82 2.92 -21.26
CA CYS A 130 -3.88 2.72 -22.37
C CYS A 130 -4.48 2.96 -23.76
N THR A 131 -5.79 2.78 -23.94
CA THR A 131 -6.44 2.91 -25.26
C THR A 131 -6.99 4.30 -25.50
N ASN A 132 -7.60 4.90 -24.47
CA ASN A 132 -8.35 6.15 -24.60
C ASN A 132 -7.61 7.36 -24.02
N GLY A 133 -6.51 7.14 -23.29
CA GLY A 133 -5.87 8.17 -22.48
C GLY A 133 -6.54 8.37 -21.12
N PRO A 134 -6.07 9.38 -20.35
CA PRO A 134 -6.67 9.80 -19.07
C PRO A 134 -8.15 10.20 -19.20
#